data_AF-A0AAN1XVZ8-F1
#
_entry.id   AF-A0AAN1XVZ8-F1
#
_cell.length_a   1.000
_cell.length_b   1.000
_cell.length_c   1.000
_cell.angle_alpha   90.00
_cell.angle_beta   90.00
_cell.angle_gamma   90.00
#
_symmetry.space_group_name_H-M   'P 1'
#
loop_
_entity.id
_entity.type
_entity.pdbx_description
1 polymer ?
#
loop_
_entity_poly.entity_id
_entity_poly.type
_entity_poly.pdbx_seq_one_letter_code
_entity_poly.pdbx_strand_id
1 'polypeptide(L)'
;MRDRTFADFVVGALACISMFGFCAMLKESDLDGEHRRRERERWTLPRARRAMRSPEDDCRHCSGSGACADCAPVPCRVCKGSGEQPHDRAVVTRLTALWNGAV
;
A
#
# COMPACT_ATOMS: atom_id res chain seq x y z
N MET A 1 47.80 -50.66 -4.15
CA MET A 1 47.94 -49.32 -4.77
C MET A 1 46.68 -48.83 -5.49
N ARG A 2 45.58 -49.61 -5.54
CA ARG A 2 44.38 -49.33 -6.34
C ARG A 2 43.22 -48.69 -5.54
N ASP A 3 43.30 -48.71 -4.21
CA ASP A 3 42.23 -48.23 -3.32
C ASP A 3 42.33 -46.72 -3.01
N ARG A 4 43.54 -46.15 -3.02
CA ARG A 4 43.75 -44.70 -2.81
C ARG A 4 43.08 -43.87 -3.91
N THR A 5 43.18 -44.31 -5.16
CA THR A 5 42.57 -43.62 -6.32
C THR A 5 41.04 -43.68 -6.31
N PHE A 6 40.45 -44.76 -5.78
CA PHE A 6 38.99 -44.86 -5.65
C PHE A 6 38.47 -43.98 -4.52
N ALA A 7 39.16 -43.97 -3.38
CA ALA A 7 38.84 -43.07 -2.27
C ALA A 7 38.88 -41.59 -2.70
N ASP A 8 39.92 -41.18 -3.44
CA ASP A 8 40.05 -39.80 -3.94
C ASP A 8 38.92 -39.44 -4.92
N PHE A 9 38.50 -40.37 -5.78
CA PHE A 9 37.37 -40.17 -6.69
C PHE A 9 36.04 -40.03 -5.93
N VAL A 10 35.80 -40.86 -4.91
CA VAL A 10 34.59 -40.81 -4.09
C VAL A 10 34.54 -39.52 -3.28
N VAL A 11 35.67 -39.06 -2.72
CA VAL A 11 35.75 -37.77 -2.03
C VAL A 11 35.46 -36.61 -3.00
N GLY A 12 36.02 -36.65 -4.20
CA GLY A 12 35.72 -35.67 -5.24
C GLY A 12 34.24 -35.64 -5.64
N ALA A 13 33.63 -36.82 -5.82
CA ALA A 13 32.21 -36.94 -6.15
C ALA A 13 31.31 -36.39 -5.02
N LEU A 14 31.61 -36.72 -3.77
CA LEU A 14 30.88 -36.22 -2.60
C LEU A 14 31.02 -34.70 -2.45
N ALA A 15 32.21 -34.15 -2.70
CA ALA A 15 32.43 -32.71 -2.71
C ALA A 15 31.56 -32.03 -3.78
N CYS A 16 31.54 -32.55 -5.01
CA CYS A 16 30.69 -32.04 -6.08
C CYS A 16 29.19 -32.09 -5.70
N ILE A 17 28.71 -33.23 -5.17
CA ILE A 17 27.31 -33.38 -4.75
C ILE A 17 26.96 -32.37 -3.65
N SER A 18 27.84 -32.18 -2.67
CA SER A 18 27.63 -31.20 -1.58
C SER A 18 27.58 -29.77 -2.10
N MET A 19 28.45 -29.42 -3.06
CA MET A 19 28.46 -28.09 -3.69
C MET A 19 27.18 -27.85 -4.50
N PHE A 20 26.75 -28.80 -5.31
CA PHE A 20 25.50 -28.68 -6.08
C PHE A 20 24.27 -28.60 -5.17
N GLY A 21 24.22 -29.40 -4.11
CA GLY A 21 23.17 -29.32 -3.10
C GLY A 21 23.11 -27.95 -2.41
N PHE A 22 24.27 -27.39 -2.07
CA PHE A 22 24.35 -26.05 -1.47
C PHE A 22 23.92 -24.95 -2.45
N CYS A 23 24.35 -25.02 -3.71
CA CYS A 23 23.91 -24.08 -4.75
C CYS A 23 22.40 -24.15 -5.00
N ALA A 24 21.79 -25.34 -4.93
CA ALA A 24 20.34 -25.50 -5.05
C ALA A 24 19.60 -24.86 -3.87
N MET A 25 20.10 -25.06 -2.64
CA MET A 25 19.56 -24.47 -1.41
C MET A 25 19.60 -22.94 -1.41
N LEU A 26 20.71 -22.35 -1.87
CA LEU A 26 20.81 -20.89 -2.00
C LEU A 26 19.77 -20.34 -2.98
N LYS A 27 19.59 -21.02 -4.12
CA LYS A 27 18.60 -20.62 -5.13
C LYS A 27 17.16 -20.72 -4.61
N GLU A 28 16.85 -21.74 -3.83
CA GLU A 28 15.53 -21.91 -3.21
C GLU A 28 15.25 -20.80 -2.17
N SER A 29 16.29 -20.44 -1.41
CA SER A 29 16.22 -19.32 -0.44
C SER A 29 15.94 -17.97 -1.11
N ASP A 30 16.57 -17.72 -2.26
CA ASP A 30 16.34 -16.50 -3.04
C ASP A 30 14.90 -16.45 -3.59
N LEU A 31 14.39 -17.59 -4.11
CA LEU A 31 13.02 -17.70 -4.61
C LEU A 31 11.98 -17.48 -3.51
N ASP A 32 12.21 -18.01 -2.31
CA ASP A 32 11.36 -17.76 -1.14
C ASP A 32 11.35 -16.29 -0.73
N GLY A 33 12.51 -15.63 -0.81
CA GLY A 33 12.64 -14.20 -0.57
C GLY A 33 11.81 -13.38 -1.58
N GLU A 34 11.89 -13.72 -2.86
CA GLU A 34 11.10 -13.08 -3.91
C GLU A 34 9.59 -13.32 -3.73
N HIS A 35 9.19 -14.54 -3.36
CA HIS A 35 7.79 -14.88 -3.12
C HIS A 35 7.20 -14.04 -1.99
N ARG A 36 7.89 -13.98 -0.84
CA ARG A 36 7.47 -13.13 0.30
C ARG A 36 7.42 -11.66 -0.07
N ARG A 37 8.33 -11.18 -0.92
CA ARG A 37 8.31 -9.79 -1.40
C ARG A 37 7.06 -9.51 -2.25
N ARG A 38 6.71 -10.41 -3.18
CA ARG A 38 5.50 -10.28 -4.00
C ARG A 38 4.23 -10.32 -3.16
N GLU A 39 4.16 -11.17 -2.14
CA GLU A 39 3.04 -11.21 -1.21
C GLU A 39 2.88 -9.90 -0.45
N ARG A 40 3.98 -9.28 0.00
CA ARG A 40 3.94 -7.95 0.63
C ARG A 40 3.43 -6.88 -0.34
N GLU A 41 3.92 -6.87 -1.57
CA GLU A 41 3.50 -5.92 -2.60
C GLU A 41 2.02 -6.12 -2.99
N ARG A 42 1.52 -7.37 -3.01
CA ARG A 42 0.11 -7.71 -3.32
C ARG A 42 -0.89 -7.02 -2.39
N TRP A 43 -0.51 -6.80 -1.14
CA TRP A 43 -1.37 -6.18 -0.12
C TRP A 43 -1.00 -4.73 0.17
N THR A 44 -0.10 -4.12 -0.60
CA THR A 44 0.08 -2.66 -0.53
C THR A 44 -1.12 -1.98 -1.16
N LEU A 45 -1.95 -1.35 -0.33
CA LEU A 45 -3.06 -0.53 -0.81
C LEU A 45 -2.49 0.56 -1.73
N PRO A 46 -3.10 0.80 -2.90
CA PRO A 46 -2.74 1.93 -3.74
C PRO A 46 -2.75 3.20 -2.90
N ARG A 47 -1.71 4.03 -3.02
CA ARG A 47 -1.65 5.33 -2.32
C ARG A 47 -2.98 6.04 -2.52
N ALA A 48 -3.60 6.46 -1.41
CA ALA A 48 -4.89 7.12 -1.42
C ALA A 48 -4.87 8.26 -2.46
N ARG A 49 -5.66 8.11 -3.53
CA ARG A 49 -5.84 9.20 -4.49
C ARG A 49 -6.54 10.32 -3.73
N ARG A 50 -6.05 11.54 -3.83
CA ARG A 50 -6.77 12.70 -3.29
C ARG A 50 -8.17 12.67 -3.89
N ALA A 51 -9.20 12.66 -3.03
CA ALA A 51 -10.58 12.74 -3.48
C ALA A 51 -10.71 14.00 -4.34
N MET A 52 -11.08 13.81 -5.60
CA MET A 52 -11.32 14.91 -6.50
C MET A 52 -12.68 15.49 -6.09
N ARG A 53 -12.68 16.69 -5.52
CA ARG A 53 -13.90 17.38 -5.11
C ARG A 53 -14.79 17.56 -6.34
N SER A 54 -16.00 17.05 -6.28
CA SER A 54 -16.97 17.20 -7.35
C SER A 54 -17.78 18.48 -7.13
N PRO A 55 -18.34 19.09 -8.19
CA PRO A 55 -19.25 20.23 -8.04
C PRO A 55 -20.50 19.90 -7.22
N GLU A 56 -20.83 18.62 -7.06
CA GLU A 56 -21.96 18.13 -6.28
C GLU A 56 -21.71 18.25 -4.76
N ASP A 57 -20.44 18.20 -4.35
CA ASP A 57 -20.02 18.35 -2.95
C ASP A 57 -20.05 19.82 -2.50
N ASP A 58 -20.11 20.75 -3.46
CA ASP A 58 -20.09 22.17 -3.18
C ASP A 58 -21.38 22.65 -2.51
N CYS A 59 -21.20 23.50 -1.51
CA CYS A 59 -22.30 24.11 -0.79
C CYS A 59 -23.14 24.94 -1.77
N ARG A 60 -24.38 24.51 -2.00
CA ARG A 60 -25.35 25.17 -2.89
C ARG A 60 -25.62 26.65 -2.59
N HIS A 61 -25.32 27.10 -1.37
CA HIS A 61 -25.54 28.48 -0.96
C HIS A 61 -24.38 29.42 -1.31
N CYS A 62 -23.15 28.91 -1.38
CA CYS A 62 -21.96 29.71 -1.71
C CYS A 62 -21.19 29.16 -2.92
N SER A 63 -21.74 28.17 -3.61
CA SER A 63 -21.14 27.51 -4.76
C SER A 63 -19.68 27.09 -4.52
N GLY A 64 -19.41 26.49 -3.36
CA GLY A 64 -18.07 26.01 -3.02
C GLY A 64 -17.12 27.04 -2.43
N SER A 65 -17.42 28.34 -2.49
CA SER A 65 -16.48 29.40 -2.12
C SER A 65 -16.21 29.53 -0.62
N GLY A 66 -17.12 29.02 0.23
CA GLY A 66 -17.07 29.20 1.68
C GLY A 66 -17.40 30.62 2.15
N ALA A 67 -17.50 31.59 1.25
CA ALA A 67 -17.80 33.00 1.55
C ALA A 67 -18.98 33.48 0.71
N CYS A 68 -19.92 34.17 1.34
CA CYS A 68 -21.14 34.62 0.70
C CYS A 68 -21.26 36.14 0.91
N ALA A 69 -21.30 36.90 -0.20
CA ALA A 69 -21.35 38.36 -0.16
C ALA A 69 -22.68 38.86 0.42
N ASP A 70 -23.77 38.14 0.14
CA ASP A 70 -25.11 38.44 0.68
C ASP A 70 -25.26 38.04 2.15
N CYS A 71 -24.31 37.25 2.66
CA CYS A 71 -24.24 36.78 4.02
C CYS A 71 -23.35 37.72 4.84
N ALA A 72 -23.80 38.95 5.12
CA ALA A 72 -23.05 39.89 5.95
C ALA A 72 -22.60 39.28 7.31
N PRO A 73 -21.42 39.63 7.83
CA PRO A 73 -20.09 39.65 7.22
C PRO A 73 -19.30 38.42 7.69
N VAL A 74 -19.66 37.20 7.28
CA VAL A 74 -19.15 36.00 7.95
C VAL A 74 -19.07 34.85 6.93
N PRO A 75 -18.13 33.90 7.09
CA PRO A 75 -18.16 32.61 6.40
C PRO A 75 -19.59 32.11 6.20
N CYS A 76 -19.85 31.54 5.02
CA CYS A 76 -21.19 31.14 4.58
C CYS A 76 -21.94 30.42 5.72
N ARG A 77 -23.13 30.90 6.09
CA ARG A 77 -23.86 30.41 7.28
C ARG A 77 -24.22 28.93 7.20
N VAL A 78 -24.36 28.40 5.98
CA VAL A 78 -24.73 27.01 5.73
C VAL A 78 -23.53 26.08 5.89
N CYS A 79 -22.43 26.32 5.17
CA CYS A 79 -21.22 25.48 5.25
C CYS A 79 -20.23 25.92 6.33
N LYS A 80 -20.51 27.03 7.03
CA LYS A 80 -19.64 27.66 8.04
C LYS A 80 -18.21 27.89 7.53
N GLY A 81 -18.06 28.20 6.24
CA GLY A 81 -16.76 28.47 5.61
C GLY A 81 -16.06 27.26 4.99
N SER A 82 -16.59 26.03 5.09
CA SER A 82 -15.94 24.87 4.45
C SER A 82 -16.10 24.83 2.93
N GLY A 83 -17.11 25.52 2.40
CA GLY A 83 -17.49 25.42 0.99
C GLY A 83 -18.20 24.10 0.65
N GLU A 84 -18.31 23.14 1.56
CA GLU A 84 -18.92 21.82 1.34
C GLU A 84 -20.36 21.75 1.86
N GLN A 85 -21.16 20.85 1.29
CA GLN A 85 -22.50 20.58 1.82
C GLN A 85 -22.44 20.02 3.26
N PRO A 86 -23.29 20.49 4.19
CA PRO A 86 -23.22 20.10 5.60
C PRO A 86 -23.43 18.61 5.86
N HIS A 87 -24.28 17.96 5.04
CA HIS A 87 -24.56 16.54 5.12
C HIS A 87 -23.31 15.71 4.75
N ASP A 88 -22.59 16.15 3.73
CA ASP A 88 -21.47 15.40 3.15
C ASP A 88 -20.22 15.54 4.00
N ARG A 89 -20.03 16.67 4.69
CA ARG A 89 -18.94 16.85 5.67
C ARG A 89 -18.96 15.76 6.75
N ALA A 90 -20.11 15.47 7.34
CA ALA A 90 -20.22 14.44 8.38
C ALA A 90 -19.99 13.02 7.82
N VAL A 91 -20.53 12.75 6.63
CA VAL A 91 -20.41 11.45 5.96
C VAL A 91 -18.97 11.19 5.52
N VAL A 92 -18.31 12.15 4.88
CA VAL A 92 -16.90 12.06 4.47
C VAL A 92 -16.01 11.83 5.68
N THR A 93 -16.18 12.59 6.77
CA THR A 93 -15.33 12.40 7.96
C THR A 93 -15.47 10.99 8.54
N ARG A 94 -16.70 10.46 8.60
CA ARG A 94 -16.99 9.12 9.13
C ARG A 94 -16.50 8.00 8.20
N LEU A 95 -16.72 8.13 6.89
CA LEU A 95 -16.23 7.18 5.89
C LEU A 95 -14.70 7.18 5.83
N THR A 96 -14.06 8.34 5.94
CA THR A 96 -12.60 8.46 5.96
C THR A 96 -12.02 7.81 7.21
N ALA A 97 -12.68 7.94 8.38
CA ALA A 97 -12.28 7.23 9.59
C ALA A 97 -12.36 5.70 9.41
N LEU A 98 -13.48 5.20 8.88
CA LEU A 98 -13.65 3.77 8.59
C LEU A 98 -12.61 3.26 7.58
N TRP A 99 -12.33 4.05 6.53
CA TRP A 99 -11.35 3.70 5.51
C TRP A 99 -9.91 3.69 6.03
N ASN A 100 -9.58 4.58 6.96
CA ASN A 100 -8.26 4.65 7.60
C ASN A 100 -8.09 3.62 8.74
N GLY A 101 -9.02 2.68 8.89
CA GLY A 101 -8.94 1.63 9.90
C GLY A 101 -9.17 2.12 11.33
N ALA A 102 -9.95 3.19 11.52
CA ALA A 102 -10.44 3.52 12.85
C ALA A 102 -11.40 2.40 13.31
N VAL A 103 -10.90 1.65 14.31
CA VAL A 103 -11.46 0.59 15.17
C VAL A 103 -12.96 0.33 15.05
#